data_AF-X1R8T9-F1
#
_entry.id   AF-X1R8T9-F1
#
_cell.length_a   1.000
_cell.length_b   1.000
_cell.length_c   1.000
_cell.angle_alpha   90.00
_cell.angle_beta   90.00
_cell.angle_gamma   90.00
#
_symmetry.space_group_name_H-M   'P 1'
#
loop_
_entity.id
_entity.type
_entity.pdbx_description
1 polymer ?
#
loop_
_entity_poly.entity_id
_entity_poly.type
_entity_poly.pdbx_seq_one_letter_code
_entity_poly.pdbx_strand_id
1 'polypeptide(L)' 'MVEKLLTKIIFINATAATEGGALTILRQFLEGISKYSNKDLYYYIFCSLDELKVYENKNIKIINNIKGKKWLDRIRWDLW' A
#
# COMPACT_ATOMS: atom_id res chain seq x y z
N MET A 1 20.79 -8.45 -27.48
CA MET A 1 19.96 -9.18 -26.50
C MET A 1 19.41 -8.12 -25.55
N VAL A 2 18.13 -7.75 -25.68
CA VAL A 2 17.51 -6.76 -24.78
C VAL A 2 16.92 -7.56 -23.62
N GLU A 3 17.52 -7.48 -22.43
CA GLU A 3 16.89 -7.98 -21.22
C GLU A 3 15.56 -7.25 -21.04
N LYS A 4 14.47 -8.01 -21.15
CA LYS A 4 13.14 -7.51 -20.85
C LYS A 4 13.09 -7.27 -19.35
N LEU A 5 13.24 -6.02 -18.90
CA LEU A 5 13.12 -5.65 -17.49
C LEU A 5 11.76 -6.14 -16.98
N LEU A 6 11.80 -7.20 -16.18
CA LEU A 6 10.62 -7.81 -15.58
C LEU A 6 10.05 -6.81 -14.58
N THR A 7 8.89 -6.25 -14.93
CA THR A 7 8.13 -5.41 -14.00
C THR A 7 7.80 -6.22 -12.75
N LYS A 8 8.35 -5.82 -11.60
CA LYS A 8 8.10 -6.52 -10.32
C LYS A 8 6.99 -5.80 -9.57
N ILE A 9 6.03 -6.58 -9.09
CA ILE A 9 4.88 -6.06 -8.35
C ILE A 9 5.12 -6.30 -6.85
N ILE A 10 4.91 -5.26 -6.05
CA ILE A 10 5.07 -5.30 -4.59
C ILE A 10 3.73 -4.94 -3.95
N PHE A 11 3.26 -5.80 -3.05
CA PHE A 11 2.04 -5.58 -2.28
C PHE A 11 2.40 -5.23 -0.84
N ILE A 12 1.78 -4.18 -0.31
CA ILE A 12 2.03 -3.70 1.05
C ILE A 12 0.69 -3.57 1.78
N ASN A 13 0.54 -4.32 2.86
CA ASN A 13 -0.62 -4.23 3.74
C ASN A 13 -0.28 -3.34 4.95
N ALA A 14 -0.81 -2.11 4.93
CA ALA A 14 -0.65 -1.12 5.98
C ALA A 14 -2.02 -0.64 6.49
N THR A 15 -3.03 -1.52 6.48
CA THR A 15 -4.40 -1.19 6.87
C THR A 15 -4.56 -0.73 8.32
N ALA A 16 -3.64 -1.12 9.20
CA ALA A 16 -3.61 -0.71 10.61
C ALA A 16 -2.89 0.63 10.85
N ALA A 17 -2.15 1.17 9.86
CA ALA A 17 -1.41 2.42 10.01
C ALA A 17 -2.33 3.63 9.84
N THR A 18 -3.26 3.82 10.78
CA THR A 18 -4.28 4.89 10.73
C THR A 18 -3.90 6.14 11.50
N GLU A 19 -2.94 6.07 12.41
CA GLU A 19 -2.54 7.20 13.25
C GLU A 19 -1.12 7.02 13.81
N GLY A 20 -0.63 8.08 14.47
CA GLY A 20 0.63 8.07 15.22
C GLY A 20 1.87 7.71 14.38
N GLY A 21 2.85 7.09 15.03
CA GLY A 21 4.14 6.74 14.40
C GLY A 21 4.01 5.81 13.20
N ALA A 22 3.05 4.88 13.23
CA ALA A 22 2.80 3.97 12.11
C ALA A 22 2.36 4.73 10.85
N LEU A 23 1.46 5.71 10.98
CA LEU A 23 1.05 6.56 9.87
C LEU A 23 2.20 7.44 9.37
N THR A 24 3.01 7.99 10.28
CA THR A 24 4.21 8.77 9.92
C THR A 24 5.17 7.94 9.07
N ILE A 25 5.47 6.71 9.47
CA ILE A 25 6.35 5.80 8.73
C ILE A 25 5.75 5.48 7.36
N LEU A 26 4.43 5.23 7.27
CA LEU A 26 3.77 4.96 5.99
C LEU A 26 3.89 6.15 5.02
N ARG A 27 3.67 7.38 5.49
CA ARG A 27 3.81 8.59 4.66
C ARG A 27 5.25 8.77 4.17
N GLN A 28 6.23 8.64 5.07
CA GLN A 28 7.66 8.70 4.72
C GLN A 28 8.05 7.62 3.71
N PHE A 29 7.52 6.41 3.87
CA PHE A 29 7.73 5.32 2.93
C PHE A 29 7.15 5.67 1.55
N LEU A 30 5.91 6.16 1.47
CA LEU A 30 5.25 6.54 0.22
C LEU A 30 6.01 7.65 -0.52
N GLU A 31 6.46 8.66 0.21
CA GLU A 31 7.32 9.72 -0.32
C GLU A 31 8.66 9.16 -0.84
N GLY A 32 9.27 8.26 -0.07
CA GLY A 32 10.52 7.61 -0.43
C GLY A 32 10.41 6.80 -1.72
N ILE A 33 9.39 5.95 -1.86
CA ILE A 33 9.22 5.16 -3.08
C ILE A 33 8.84 6.02 -4.28
N SER A 34 8.09 7.11 -4.09
CA SER A 34 7.77 8.02 -5.19
C SER A 34 9.00 8.76 -5.70
N LYS A 35 9.97 9.05 -4.84
CA LYS A 35 11.16 9.84 -5.19
C LYS A 35 12.33 8.99 -5.65
N TYR A 36 12.51 7.80 -5.08
CA TYR A 36 13.74 7.02 -5.23
C TYR A 36 13.55 5.61 -5.79
N SER A 37 12.32 5.11 -5.92
CA SER A 37 12.11 3.74 -6.38
C SER A 37 12.45 3.55 -7.86
N ASN A 38 12.88 2.33 -8.20
CA ASN A 38 13.09 1.93 -9.58
C ASN A 38 11.75 1.96 -10.34
N LYS A 39 11.76 2.54 -11.55
CA LYS A 39 10.59 2.68 -12.44
C LYS A 39 9.99 1.33 -12.85
N ASP A 40 10.74 0.24 -12.73
CA ASP A 40 10.28 -1.12 -13.04
C ASP A 40 9.56 -1.80 -11.87
N LEU A 41 9.36 -1.09 -10.75
CA LEU A 41 8.58 -1.54 -9.61
C LEU A 41 7.19 -0.91 -9.62
N TYR A 42 6.17 -1.73 -9.35
CA TYR A 42 4.79 -1.29 -9.19
C TYR A 42 4.27 -1.68 -7.81
N TYR A 43 3.77 -0.70 -7.08
CA TYR A 43 3.34 -0.85 -5.69
C TYR A 43 1.82 -0.81 -5.59
N TYR A 44 1.27 -1.78 -4.86
CA TYR A 44 -0.12 -1.79 -4.43
C TYR A 44 -0.15 -1.65 -2.91
N ILE A 45 -0.64 -0.52 -2.43
CA ILE A 45 -0.65 -0.16 -1.01
C ILE A 45 -2.07 -0.30 -0.49
N PHE A 46 -2.30 -1.29 0.36
CA PHE A 46 -3.55 -1.46 1.09
C PHE A 46 -3.50 -0.64 2.36
N CYS A 47 -4.29 0.42 2.45
CA CYS A 47 -4.37 1.28 3.63
C CYS A 47 -5.82 1.62 3.98
N SER A 48 -6.07 2.20 5.14
CA SER A 48 -7.45 2.48 5.58
C SER A 48 -7.91 3.91 5.31
N LEU A 49 -6.97 4.84 5.05
CA LEU A 49 -7.23 6.28 5.00
C LEU A 49 -7.38 6.79 3.56
N ASP A 50 -8.38 7.63 3.31
CA ASP A 50 -8.63 8.22 2.00
C ASP A 50 -7.61 9.29 1.60
N GLU A 51 -7.13 10.07 2.55
CA GLU A 51 -6.12 11.12 2.34
C GLU A 51 -4.81 10.61 1.72
N LEU A 52 -4.47 9.32 1.92
CA LEU A 52 -3.25 8.73 1.36
C LEU A 52 -3.31 8.55 -0.17
N LYS A 53 -4.48 8.72 -0.80
CA LYS A 53 -4.62 8.73 -2.28
C LYS A 53 -3.79 9.83 -2.96
N VAL A 54 -3.40 10.88 -2.23
CA VAL A 54 -2.51 11.92 -2.77
C VAL A 54 -1.16 11.37 -3.24
N TYR A 55 -0.74 10.20 -2.73
CA TYR A 55 0.49 9.53 -3.13
C TYR A 55 0.33 8.61 -4.36
N GLU A 56 -0.87 8.49 -4.94
CA GLU A 56 -1.07 7.73 -6.18
C GLU A 56 -0.31 8.35 -7.35
N ASN A 57 0.34 7.49 -8.13
CA ASN A 57 1.00 7.87 -9.36
C ASN A 57 1.11 6.64 -10.29
N LYS A 58 1.82 6.78 -11.40
CA LYS A 58 1.98 5.71 -12.39
C LYS A 58 2.56 4.40 -11.83
N ASN A 59 3.33 4.44 -10.74
CA ASN A 59 4.00 3.29 -10.12
C ASN A 59 3.42 2.91 -8.74
N ILE A 60 2.51 3.71 -8.18
CA ILE A 60 1.92 3.52 -6.85
C ILE A 60 0.40 3.58 -6.96
N LYS A 61 -0.26 2.49 -6.59
CA LYS A 61 -1.72 2.40 -6.50
C LYS A 61 -2.15 2.25 -5.05
N ILE A 62 -3.07 3.10 -4.61
CA ILE A 62 -3.62 3.08 -3.26
C ILE A 62 -4.96 2.33 -3.29
N ILE A 63 -5.05 1.25 -2.51
CA ILE A 63 -6.26 0.47 -2.34
C ILE A 63 -6.76 0.72 -0.92
N ASN A 64 -7.82 1.51 -0.79
CA ASN A 64 -8.35 1.88 0.52
C ASN A 64 -9.81 1.50 0.79
N ASN A 65 -10.53 1.08 -0.26
CA ASN A 65 -11.85 0.47 -0.17
C ASN A 65 -11.77 -1.02 0.19
N ILE A 66 -11.17 -1.33 1.33
CA ILE A 66 -10.94 -2.70 1.78
C ILE A 66 -12.19 -3.19 2.52
N LYS A 67 -12.80 -4.26 2.01
CA LYS A 67 -13.92 -4.97 2.65
C LYS A 67 -13.40 -5.80 3.83
N GLY A 68 -14.23 -6.02 4.86
CA GLY A 68 -13.84 -6.81 6.05
C GLY A 68 -13.11 -6.03 7.15
N LYS A 69 -13.21 -4.69 7.17
CA LYS A 69 -12.61 -3.85 8.22
C LYS A 69 -13.27 -4.00 9.59
N LYS A 70 -14.52 -4.49 9.66
CA LYS A 70 -15.23 -4.59 10.94
C LYS A 70 -14.58 -5.68 11.79
N TRP A 71 -14.41 -5.42 13.08
CA TRP A 71 -13.83 -6.38 14.03
C TRP A 71 -14.55 -7.74 14.00
N LEU A 72 -15.87 -7.73 13.80
CA LEU A 72 -16.67 -8.94 13.61
C LEU A 72 -16.32 -9.73 12.35
N ASP A 73 -15.98 -9.06 11.24
CA ASP A 73 -15.54 -9.72 10.02
C ASP A 73 -14.17 -10.38 10.24
N ARG A 74 -13.29 -9.76 11.03
CA ARG A 74 -11.99 -10.34 11.41
C ARG A 74 -12.14 -11.58 12.30
N ILE A 75 -13.02 -11.53 13.30
CA ILE A 75 -13.34 -12.69 14.15
C ILE A 75 -13.88 -13.84 13.33
N ARG A 76 -14.80 -13.57 12.39
CA ARG A 76 -15.32 -14.61 11.49
C ARG A 76 -14.21 -15.25 10.66
N TRP A 77 -13.23 -14.46 10.22
CA TRP A 77 -12.10 -14.95 9.43
C TRP A 77 -11.13 -15.82 10.25
N ASP A 78 -10.95 -15.52 11.54
CA ASP A 78 -10.09 -16.31 12.43
C ASP A 78 -10.76 -17.62 12.89
N LEU A 79 -12.10 -17.67 12.93
CA LEU A 79 -12.87 -18.81 13.43
C LEU A 79 -13.32 -19.81 12.36
N TRP A 80 -13.17 -19.50 11.07
CA TRP A 80 -13.62 -20.33 9.94
C TRP A 80 -12.53 -20.58 8.92
#